data_AF-A0AAD7W2P3-F1
#
_entry.id   AF-A0AAD7W2P3-F1
#
_cell.length_a   1.000
_cell.length_b   1.000
_cell.length_c   1.000
_cell.angle_alpha   90.00
_cell.angle_beta   90.00
_cell.angle_gamma   90.00
#
_symmetry.space_group_name_H-M   'P 1'
#
loop_
_entity.id
_entity.type
_entity.pdbx_description
1 polymer ?
#
loop_
_entity_poly.entity_id
_entity_poly.type
_entity_poly.pdbx_seq_one_letter_code
_entity_poly.pdbx_strand_id
1 'polypeptide(L)'
;MTSRLALALLCVGTALWAGVARAQYEKYSFRSFPQSDLMALDSAYAHAQEQYHAQSWRDSVRHLELSLRLHRLLRDSEAFCGRNCSGASRERDPLLPGGADGGLRVLRHVLLRAACLKTCKGGFPVFGMSYPSRETLDAFDQRVPYRYLQYAHYQLNNLEKAVSAAHTYLQKNPNEPFISKNMNYYKSLFDVDEYLIDLEERPYESVFLKAVKLFNAGDFSSSARDMEQAASEFFKAYELCLAGCEGVYDVTEIKDFYASLADLYREALSCKVKCEEALTPNVGGYFVEKFVATMYHYLQFAYYKLNDVRNAAPCAASYMLFDPDDQVMRQNMVYYRFYREQWGLQESHFQPRPETLQYFNQTTTQKEMLDFALNYLQADDEDFVSPEEVAAGPADPPDSEFDGVGDYEESISRRRVVAGAQNQGRREESLWSDPPGRRPVRPTLDRLQIDWTECVQDDLKGAELHCKKVRSSPDWLFQH
;
A
#
# COMPACT_ATOMS: atom_id res chain seq x y z
N MET A 1 -10.95 47.72 31.70
CA MET A 1 -9.92 47.10 30.82
C MET A 1 -10.04 45.57 30.72
N THR A 2 -10.90 44.90 31.49
CA THR A 2 -10.99 43.42 31.52
C THR A 2 -11.95 42.81 30.49
N SER A 3 -12.93 43.57 29.96
CA SER A 3 -13.91 43.04 29.01
C SER A 3 -13.41 42.98 27.55
N ARG A 4 -12.46 43.85 27.16
CA ARG A 4 -11.90 43.84 25.79
C ARG A 4 -10.84 42.76 25.55
N LEU A 5 -10.14 42.30 26.60
CA LEU A 5 -9.20 41.17 26.50
C LEU A 5 -9.91 39.82 26.33
N ALA A 6 -11.08 39.65 26.95
CA ALA A 6 -11.85 38.41 26.84
C ALA A 6 -12.39 38.18 25.42
N LEU A 7 -12.83 39.25 24.74
CA LEU A 7 -13.28 39.16 23.35
C LEU A 7 -12.12 38.88 22.37
N ALA A 8 -10.94 39.45 22.62
CA ALA A 8 -9.75 39.21 21.80
C ALA A 8 -9.24 37.75 21.93
N LEU A 9 -9.29 37.16 23.13
CA LEU A 9 -8.93 35.76 23.35
C LEU A 9 -9.95 34.77 22.73
N LEU A 10 -11.24 35.13 22.71
CA LEU A 10 -12.27 34.35 22.03
C LEU A 10 -12.15 34.42 20.50
N CYS A 11 -11.74 35.57 19.93
CA CYS A 11 -11.50 35.70 18.48
C CYS A 11 -10.19 35.04 18.01
N VAL A 12 -9.15 34.99 18.86
CA VAL A 12 -7.90 34.26 18.53
C VAL A 12 -8.11 32.74 18.67
N GLY A 13 -8.94 32.29 19.61
CA GLY A 13 -9.30 30.88 19.75
C GLY A 13 -10.13 30.32 18.58
N THR A 14 -10.97 31.14 17.94
CA THR A 14 -11.76 30.73 16.77
C THR A 14 -11.01 30.88 15.45
N ALA A 15 -10.01 31.77 15.36
CA ALA A 15 -9.16 31.91 14.17
C ALA A 15 -8.12 30.79 14.02
N LEU A 16 -7.72 30.11 15.11
CA LEU A 16 -6.81 28.96 15.07
C LEU A 16 -7.47 27.65 14.60
N TRP A 17 -8.76 27.66 14.32
CA TRP A 17 -9.54 26.53 13.78
C TRP A 17 -10.00 26.77 12.32
N ALA A 18 -9.45 27.78 11.65
CA ALA A 18 -9.73 28.08 10.25
C ALA A 18 -8.49 27.72 9.40
N GLY A 19 -8.31 26.42 9.14
CA GLY A 19 -7.19 25.95 8.32
C GLY A 19 -7.02 24.44 8.21
N VAL A 20 -7.96 23.63 8.72
CA VAL A 20 -8.04 22.24 8.29
C VAL A 20 -8.74 22.26 6.94
N ALA A 21 -7.99 21.99 5.88
CA ALA A 21 -8.56 21.68 4.58
C ALA A 21 -9.63 20.60 4.79
N ARG A 22 -10.90 20.99 4.67
CA ARG A 22 -12.02 20.08 4.89
C ARG A 22 -11.95 19.04 3.79
N ALA A 23 -11.62 17.80 4.13
CA ALA A 23 -11.70 16.69 3.19
C ALA A 23 -13.12 16.65 2.58
N GLN A 24 -13.23 16.36 1.29
CA GLN A 24 -14.46 16.44 0.47
C GLN A 24 -15.66 15.62 1.02
N TYR A 25 -15.46 14.81 2.07
CA TYR A 25 -16.44 13.92 2.67
C TYR A 25 -16.66 14.12 4.18
N GLU A 26 -16.56 15.34 4.72
CA GLU A 26 -16.82 15.62 6.15
C GLU A 26 -18.14 15.06 6.72
N LYS A 27 -19.13 14.73 5.87
CA LYS A 27 -20.42 14.14 6.27
C LYS A 27 -20.47 12.60 6.19
N TYR A 28 -19.37 11.95 5.84
CA TYR A 28 -19.31 10.50 5.73
C TYR A 28 -19.29 9.85 7.12
N SER A 29 -20.23 8.93 7.33
CA SER A 29 -20.25 8.02 8.46
C SER A 29 -20.81 6.69 7.97
N PHE A 30 -20.00 5.64 8.01
CA PHE A 30 -20.42 4.31 7.57
C PHE A 30 -21.57 3.74 8.43
N ARG A 31 -21.76 4.26 9.66
CA ARG A 31 -22.88 3.90 10.54
C ARG A 31 -24.19 4.60 10.19
N SER A 32 -24.12 5.73 9.50
CA SER A 32 -25.28 6.57 9.17
C SER A 32 -25.25 7.01 7.71
N PHE A 33 -24.96 6.06 6.82
CA PHE A 33 -24.97 6.32 5.39
C PHE A 33 -26.40 6.61 4.91
N PRO A 34 -26.63 7.66 4.08
CA PRO A 34 -27.97 8.00 3.61
C PRO A 34 -28.59 6.88 2.78
N GLN A 35 -29.78 6.41 3.18
CA GLN A 35 -30.48 5.32 2.46
C GLN A 35 -30.88 5.72 1.03
N SER A 36 -31.11 7.01 0.77
CA SER A 36 -31.40 7.53 -0.58
C SER A 36 -30.24 7.36 -1.56
N ASP A 37 -29.03 7.26 -1.03
CA ASP A 37 -27.79 7.19 -1.81
C ASP A 37 -27.32 5.73 -1.96
N LEU A 38 -28.01 4.76 -1.35
CA LEU A 38 -27.58 3.38 -1.38
C LEU A 38 -27.97 2.70 -2.69
N MET A 39 -26.97 2.19 -3.41
CA MET A 39 -27.12 1.37 -4.61
C MET A 39 -25.87 0.51 -4.82
N ALA A 40 -25.92 -0.42 -5.76
CA ALA A 40 -24.76 -1.20 -6.16
C ALA A 40 -23.64 -0.29 -6.69
N LEU A 41 -22.40 -0.54 -6.25
CA LEU A 41 -21.23 0.26 -6.63
C LEU A 41 -21.02 0.26 -8.15
N ASP A 42 -21.13 -0.92 -8.78
CA ASP A 42 -20.99 -1.10 -10.22
C ASP A 42 -22.02 -0.26 -10.98
N SER A 43 -23.28 -0.27 -10.55
CA SER A 43 -24.34 0.52 -11.18
C SER A 43 -24.07 2.02 -11.06
N ALA A 44 -23.64 2.49 -9.88
CA ALA A 44 -23.30 3.90 -9.67
C ALA A 44 -22.12 4.33 -10.57
N TYR A 45 -21.07 3.51 -10.63
CA TYR A 45 -19.87 3.82 -11.39
C TYR A 45 -20.09 3.75 -12.90
N ALA A 46 -20.74 2.69 -13.40
CA ALA A 46 -21.09 2.54 -14.81
C ALA A 46 -21.96 3.69 -15.29
N HIS A 47 -22.99 4.07 -14.52
CA HIS A 47 -23.81 5.23 -14.86
C HIS A 47 -22.99 6.53 -14.90
N ALA A 48 -22.05 6.71 -13.98
CA ALA A 48 -21.19 7.88 -13.97
C ALA A 48 -20.29 7.98 -15.22
N GLN A 49 -19.81 6.84 -15.72
CA GLN A 49 -19.04 6.74 -16.96
C GLN A 49 -19.91 7.01 -18.20
N GLU A 50 -21.12 6.46 -18.26
CA GLU A 50 -22.08 6.78 -19.33
C GLU A 50 -22.34 8.28 -19.43
N GLN A 51 -22.60 8.95 -18.29
CA GLN A 51 -22.78 10.40 -18.25
C GLN A 51 -21.51 11.17 -18.63
N TYR A 52 -20.33 10.64 -18.29
CA TYR A 52 -19.06 11.22 -18.70
C TYR A 52 -18.90 11.20 -20.24
N HIS A 53 -19.18 10.06 -20.87
CA HIS A 53 -19.12 9.91 -22.32
C HIS A 53 -20.20 10.72 -23.04
N ALA A 54 -21.37 10.88 -22.43
CA ALA A 54 -22.44 11.77 -22.90
C ALA A 54 -22.16 13.26 -22.66
N GLN A 55 -21.02 13.62 -22.06
CA GLN A 55 -20.64 14.99 -21.70
C GLN A 55 -21.61 15.68 -20.70
N SER A 56 -22.42 14.90 -19.97
CA SER A 56 -23.20 15.41 -18.84
C SER A 56 -22.30 15.50 -17.60
N TRP A 57 -21.44 16.52 -17.57
CA TRP A 57 -20.39 16.65 -16.54
C TRP A 57 -20.96 16.73 -15.12
N ARG A 58 -22.10 17.40 -14.92
CA ARG A 58 -22.70 17.55 -13.58
C ARG A 58 -23.19 16.21 -13.03
N ASP A 59 -23.89 15.43 -13.84
CA ASP A 59 -24.43 14.13 -13.41
C ASP A 59 -23.32 13.09 -13.28
N SER A 60 -22.30 13.15 -14.14
CA SER A 60 -21.10 12.31 -14.03
C SER A 60 -20.37 12.57 -12.71
N VAL A 61 -20.09 13.84 -12.36
CA VAL A 61 -19.47 14.20 -11.08
C VAL A 61 -20.29 13.68 -9.90
N ARG A 62 -21.61 13.89 -9.94
CA ARG A 62 -22.51 13.46 -8.85
C ARG A 62 -22.42 11.94 -8.60
N HIS A 63 -22.40 11.14 -9.66
CA HIS A 63 -22.35 9.68 -9.53
C HIS A 63 -20.94 9.16 -9.25
N LEU A 64 -19.89 9.80 -9.74
CA LEU A 64 -18.49 9.50 -9.37
C LEU A 64 -18.24 9.76 -7.88
N GLU A 65 -18.71 10.89 -7.35
CA GLU A 65 -18.63 11.18 -5.90
C GLU A 65 -19.49 10.21 -5.08
N LEU A 66 -20.63 9.78 -5.60
CA LEU A 66 -21.46 8.75 -4.97
C LEU A 66 -20.74 7.40 -4.93
N SER A 67 -20.17 6.97 -6.05
CA SER A 67 -19.49 5.68 -6.16
C SER A 67 -18.26 5.64 -5.25
N LEU A 68 -17.49 6.73 -5.11
CA LEU A 68 -16.40 6.84 -4.12
C LEU A 68 -16.88 6.66 -2.68
N ARG A 69 -18.01 7.27 -2.32
CA ARG A 69 -18.62 7.11 -0.99
C ARG A 69 -19.12 5.68 -0.75
N LEU A 70 -19.71 5.03 -1.76
CA LEU A 70 -20.17 3.64 -1.70
C LEU A 70 -19.00 2.66 -1.57
N HIS A 71 -17.91 2.87 -2.32
CA HIS A 71 -16.70 2.07 -2.21
C HIS A 71 -16.09 2.16 -0.80
N ARG A 72 -15.99 3.38 -0.26
CA ARG A 72 -15.53 3.59 1.12
C ARG A 72 -16.45 2.94 2.14
N LEU A 73 -17.76 3.05 1.98
CA LEU A 73 -18.75 2.35 2.82
C LEU A 73 -18.52 0.84 2.84
N LEU A 74 -18.35 0.22 1.67
CA LEU A 74 -18.09 -1.21 1.58
C LEU A 74 -16.81 -1.59 2.32
N ARG A 75 -15.69 -0.95 1.98
CA ARG A 75 -14.37 -1.24 2.56
C ARG A 75 -14.34 -1.05 4.08
N ASP A 76 -14.89 0.06 4.58
CA ASP A 76 -14.89 0.37 6.01
C ASP A 76 -15.83 -0.58 6.78
N SER A 77 -16.95 -1.01 6.19
CA SER A 77 -17.84 -2.03 6.75
C SER A 77 -17.20 -3.42 6.78
N GLU A 78 -16.45 -3.81 5.73
CA GLU A 78 -15.72 -5.08 5.69
C GLU A 78 -14.62 -5.13 6.75
N ALA A 79 -13.78 -4.09 6.81
CA ALA A 79 -12.72 -3.97 7.81
C ALA A 79 -13.29 -3.98 9.24
N PHE A 80 -14.42 -3.30 9.48
CA PHE A 80 -15.09 -3.30 10.78
C PHE A 80 -15.51 -4.72 11.20
N CYS A 81 -16.20 -5.45 10.32
CA CYS A 81 -16.65 -6.81 10.62
C CYS A 81 -15.49 -7.80 10.72
N GLY A 82 -14.50 -7.73 9.84
CA GLY A 82 -13.30 -8.57 9.88
C GLY A 82 -12.50 -8.39 11.17
N ARG A 83 -12.35 -7.15 11.62
CA ARG A 83 -11.66 -6.83 12.89
C ARG A 83 -12.45 -7.34 14.10
N ASN A 84 -13.76 -7.08 14.15
CA ASN A 84 -14.58 -7.47 15.31
C ASN A 84 -14.74 -9.00 15.42
N CYS A 85 -14.73 -9.70 14.29
CA CYS A 85 -14.79 -11.17 14.24
C CYS A 85 -13.41 -11.83 14.29
N SER A 86 -12.31 -11.06 14.34
CA SER A 86 -10.94 -11.57 14.39
C SER A 86 -10.70 -12.58 15.52
N GLY A 87 -11.30 -12.32 16.69
CA GLY A 87 -11.17 -13.10 17.91
C GLY A 87 -12.33 -14.07 18.21
N ALA A 88 -13.31 -14.23 17.32
CA ALA A 88 -14.56 -14.95 17.60
C ALA A 88 -14.39 -16.41 18.09
N SER A 89 -13.22 -17.01 17.87
CA SER A 89 -12.90 -18.37 18.35
C SER A 89 -12.14 -18.41 19.69
N ARG A 90 -11.47 -17.32 20.09
CA ARG A 90 -10.70 -17.24 21.35
C ARG A 90 -11.59 -17.18 22.59
N GLU A 91 -12.80 -16.62 22.46
CA GLU A 91 -13.74 -16.40 23.57
C GLU A 91 -14.60 -17.61 23.91
N ARG A 92 -14.69 -18.60 23.00
CA ARG A 92 -15.64 -19.71 23.08
C ARG A 92 -14.96 -21.07 23.20
N ASP A 93 -13.76 -21.13 23.77
CA ASP A 93 -13.01 -22.39 23.88
C ASP A 93 -13.09 -22.99 25.30
N PRO A 94 -14.10 -23.83 25.61
CA PRO A 94 -13.93 -24.80 26.68
C PRO A 94 -12.93 -25.83 26.16
N LEU A 95 -11.72 -25.82 26.73
CA LEU A 95 -10.63 -26.80 26.54
C LEU A 95 -11.18 -28.15 26.07
N LEU A 96 -11.17 -28.40 24.76
CA LEU A 96 -11.48 -29.72 24.22
C LEU A 96 -10.42 -30.68 24.80
N PRO A 97 -10.83 -31.73 25.54
CA PRO A 97 -9.89 -32.67 26.13
C PRO A 97 -8.99 -33.25 25.04
N GLY A 98 -7.71 -33.46 25.39
CA GLY A 98 -6.63 -33.82 24.47
C GLY A 98 -7.00 -34.86 23.42
N GLY A 99 -6.59 -34.59 22.17
CA GLY A 99 -6.68 -35.52 21.06
C GLY A 99 -7.55 -35.08 19.88
N ALA A 100 -8.19 -33.91 19.91
CA ALA A 100 -8.91 -33.41 18.74
C ALA A 100 -7.94 -33.19 17.56
N ASP A 101 -8.28 -33.73 16.40
CA ASP A 101 -7.58 -33.54 15.14
C ASP A 101 -7.38 -32.03 14.84
N GLY A 102 -6.17 -31.66 14.40
CA GLY A 102 -5.84 -30.27 14.06
C GLY A 102 -6.78 -29.70 12.99
N GLY A 103 -7.22 -30.52 12.04
CA GLY A 103 -8.17 -30.13 11.00
C GLY A 103 -9.54 -29.72 11.58
N LEU A 104 -10.06 -30.48 12.55
CA LEU A 104 -11.34 -30.18 13.20
C LEU A 104 -11.30 -28.87 14.00
N ARG A 105 -10.15 -28.54 14.61
CA ARG A 105 -9.97 -27.23 15.25
C ARG A 105 -10.08 -26.12 14.20
N VAL A 106 -9.34 -26.20 13.10
CA VAL A 106 -9.37 -25.18 12.03
C VAL A 106 -10.79 -25.01 11.47
N LEU A 107 -11.50 -26.11 11.19
CA LEU A 107 -12.87 -26.06 10.70
C LEU A 107 -13.80 -25.34 11.69
N ARG A 108 -13.68 -25.63 12.99
CA ARG A 108 -14.43 -24.92 14.04
C ARG A 108 -14.12 -23.43 14.05
N HIS A 109 -12.85 -23.04 13.93
CA HIS A 109 -12.44 -21.63 13.83
C HIS A 109 -13.12 -20.94 12.65
N VAL A 110 -13.13 -21.58 11.47
CA VAL A 110 -13.78 -21.06 10.25
C VAL A 110 -15.28 -20.88 10.47
N LEU A 111 -15.97 -21.89 11.01
CA LEU A 111 -17.42 -21.84 11.24
C LEU A 111 -17.82 -20.74 12.23
N LEU A 112 -17.08 -20.60 13.34
CA LEU A 112 -17.33 -19.54 14.33
C LEU A 112 -17.10 -18.14 13.75
N ARG A 113 -16.03 -17.98 12.96
CA ARG A 113 -15.74 -16.72 12.27
C ARG A 113 -16.84 -16.38 11.24
N ALA A 114 -17.24 -17.36 10.42
CA ALA A 114 -18.29 -17.18 9.43
C ALA A 114 -19.64 -16.79 10.06
N ALA A 115 -20.02 -17.42 11.18
CA ALA A 115 -21.24 -17.06 11.91
C ALA A 115 -21.20 -15.63 12.47
N CYS A 116 -20.04 -15.21 13.00
CA CYS A 116 -19.82 -13.84 13.45
C CYS A 116 -19.94 -12.84 12.29
N LEU A 117 -19.25 -13.12 11.17
CA LEU A 117 -19.26 -12.25 9.99
C LEU A 117 -20.66 -12.14 9.40
N LYS A 118 -21.42 -13.23 9.31
CA LYS A 118 -22.81 -13.22 8.83
C LYS A 118 -23.69 -12.30 9.68
N THR A 119 -23.58 -12.40 11.00
CA THR A 119 -24.33 -11.54 11.93
C THR A 119 -23.91 -10.08 11.80
N CYS A 120 -22.61 -9.81 11.73
CA CYS A 120 -22.08 -8.45 11.61
C CYS A 120 -22.49 -7.79 10.28
N LYS A 121 -22.28 -8.49 9.15
CA LYS A 121 -22.64 -8.01 7.81
C LYS A 121 -24.15 -7.79 7.67
N GLY A 122 -24.99 -8.61 8.33
CA GLY A 122 -26.44 -8.40 8.37
C GLY A 122 -26.88 -7.06 8.99
N GLY A 123 -26.01 -6.40 9.76
CA GLY A 123 -26.26 -5.07 10.32
C GLY A 123 -25.94 -3.90 9.40
N PHE A 124 -25.34 -4.13 8.22
CA PHE A 124 -24.95 -3.06 7.29
C PHE A 124 -25.67 -3.21 5.95
N PRO A 125 -26.38 -2.18 5.47
CA PRO A 125 -27.22 -2.28 4.28
C PRO A 125 -26.39 -2.37 2.98
N VAL A 126 -25.11 -2.00 3.00
CA VAL A 126 -24.19 -2.14 1.85
C VAL A 126 -24.04 -3.60 1.40
N PHE A 127 -24.11 -4.57 2.33
CA PHE A 127 -24.02 -5.99 2.00
C PHE A 127 -25.32 -6.58 1.47
N GLY A 128 -26.42 -5.81 1.43
CA GLY A 128 -27.65 -6.18 0.73
C GLY A 128 -27.62 -5.86 -0.76
N MET A 129 -26.61 -5.11 -1.23
CA MET A 129 -26.39 -4.80 -2.65
C MET A 129 -25.54 -5.87 -3.32
N SER A 130 -25.56 -5.93 -4.66
CA SER A 130 -24.66 -6.81 -5.40
C SER A 130 -23.21 -6.45 -5.12
N TYR A 131 -22.38 -7.47 -4.90
CA TYR A 131 -20.96 -7.25 -4.68
C TYR A 131 -20.32 -6.66 -5.94
N PRO A 132 -19.39 -5.70 -5.83
CA PRO A 132 -18.78 -5.08 -7.01
C PRO A 132 -17.91 -6.06 -7.78
N SER A 133 -17.83 -5.88 -9.10
CA SER A 133 -16.91 -6.64 -9.94
C SER A 133 -15.45 -6.36 -9.59
N ARG A 134 -14.58 -7.31 -9.91
CA ARG A 134 -13.13 -7.17 -9.71
C ARG A 134 -12.55 -5.98 -10.50
N GLU A 135 -13.03 -5.75 -11.72
CA GLU A 135 -12.63 -4.61 -12.54
C GLU A 135 -12.97 -3.28 -11.87
N THR A 136 -14.17 -3.17 -11.28
CA THR A 136 -14.55 -1.99 -10.51
C THR A 136 -13.63 -1.82 -9.31
N LEU A 137 -13.43 -2.84 -8.47
CA LEU A 137 -12.56 -2.72 -7.29
C LEU A 137 -11.13 -2.31 -7.67
N ASP A 138 -10.55 -2.94 -8.71
CA ASP A 138 -9.23 -2.59 -9.23
C ASP A 138 -9.18 -1.13 -9.70
N ALA A 139 -10.22 -0.63 -10.37
CA ALA A 139 -10.30 0.77 -10.79
C ALA A 139 -10.31 1.74 -9.60
N PHE A 140 -10.99 1.41 -8.50
CA PHE A 140 -11.01 2.23 -7.29
C PHE A 140 -9.68 2.17 -6.53
N ASP A 141 -9.05 1.00 -6.44
CA ASP A 141 -7.73 0.83 -5.84
C ASP A 141 -6.64 1.63 -6.60
N GLN A 142 -6.78 1.71 -7.91
CA GLN A 142 -5.94 2.56 -8.78
C GLN A 142 -6.40 4.03 -8.84
N ARG A 143 -7.39 4.43 -8.03
CA ARG A 143 -7.95 5.79 -7.96
C ARG A 143 -8.49 6.31 -9.30
N VAL A 144 -8.85 5.44 -10.25
CA VAL A 144 -9.34 5.79 -11.59
C VAL A 144 -10.55 6.74 -11.58
N PRO A 145 -11.52 6.67 -10.63
CA PRO A 145 -12.60 7.66 -10.57
C PRO A 145 -12.11 9.12 -10.52
N TYR A 146 -10.96 9.37 -9.89
CA TYR A 146 -10.36 10.71 -9.83
C TYR A 146 -9.82 11.20 -11.18
N ARG A 147 -9.42 10.28 -12.07
CA ARG A 147 -9.04 10.58 -13.47
C ARG A 147 -10.21 11.17 -14.25
N TYR A 148 -11.42 10.66 -14.02
CA TYR A 148 -12.65 11.18 -14.63
C TYR A 148 -13.10 12.48 -13.94
N LEU A 149 -13.09 12.51 -12.59
CA LEU A 149 -13.49 13.69 -11.82
C LEU A 149 -12.69 14.94 -12.18
N GLN A 150 -11.36 14.82 -12.33
CA GLN A 150 -10.54 15.99 -12.65
C GLN A 150 -10.97 16.66 -13.95
N TYR A 151 -11.28 15.87 -14.99
CA TYR A 151 -11.69 16.41 -16.29
C TYR A 151 -13.10 16.97 -16.24
N ALA A 152 -14.03 16.27 -15.59
CA ALA A 152 -15.40 16.75 -15.45
C ALA A 152 -15.46 18.05 -14.63
N HIS A 153 -14.64 18.20 -13.58
CA HIS A 153 -14.52 19.46 -12.85
C HIS A 153 -13.91 20.58 -13.69
N TYR A 154 -12.90 20.28 -14.50
CA TYR A 154 -12.33 21.24 -15.45
C TYR A 154 -13.39 21.76 -16.43
N GLN A 155 -14.19 20.87 -17.02
CA GLN A 155 -15.29 21.23 -17.93
C GLN A 155 -16.39 22.07 -17.27
N LEU A 156 -16.57 21.92 -15.96
CA LEU A 156 -17.49 22.73 -15.15
C LEU A 156 -16.87 24.04 -14.66
N ASN A 157 -15.64 24.37 -15.07
CA ASN A 157 -14.87 25.52 -14.61
C ASN A 157 -14.59 25.52 -13.09
N ASN A 158 -14.54 24.33 -12.48
CA ASN A 158 -14.20 24.14 -11.06
C ASN A 158 -12.72 23.72 -10.95
N LEU A 159 -11.82 24.65 -11.27
CA LEU A 159 -10.38 24.37 -11.39
C LEU A 159 -9.77 23.84 -10.09
N GLU A 160 -10.16 24.38 -8.93
CA GLU A 160 -9.69 23.95 -7.60
C GLU A 160 -9.92 22.45 -7.38
N LYS A 161 -11.15 21.98 -7.61
CA LYS A 161 -11.51 20.56 -7.49
C LYS A 161 -10.85 19.70 -8.56
N ALA A 162 -10.65 20.24 -9.77
CA ALA A 162 -9.92 19.55 -10.82
C ALA A 162 -8.47 19.28 -10.41
N VAL A 163 -7.81 20.26 -9.79
CA VAL A 163 -6.46 20.11 -9.24
C VAL A 163 -6.43 19.05 -8.14
N SER A 164 -7.31 19.12 -7.14
CA SER A 164 -7.31 18.14 -6.04
C SER A 164 -7.59 16.71 -6.54
N ALA A 165 -8.51 16.53 -7.49
CA ALA A 165 -8.76 15.22 -8.10
C ALA A 165 -7.55 14.71 -8.92
N ALA A 166 -6.92 15.57 -9.72
CA ALA A 166 -5.73 15.20 -10.49
C ALA A 166 -4.56 14.85 -9.55
N HIS A 167 -4.34 15.61 -8.49
CA HIS A 167 -3.35 15.33 -7.46
C HIS A 167 -3.61 13.97 -6.78
N THR A 168 -4.85 13.73 -6.33
CA THR A 168 -5.28 12.46 -5.72
C THR A 168 -5.01 11.26 -6.62
N TYR A 169 -5.23 11.38 -7.93
CA TYR A 169 -4.94 10.31 -8.89
C TYR A 169 -3.42 10.06 -9.03
N LEU A 170 -2.63 11.13 -9.15
CA LEU A 170 -1.17 11.06 -9.30
C LEU A 170 -0.46 10.51 -8.06
N GLN A 171 -1.06 10.62 -6.87
CA GLN A 171 -0.55 9.98 -5.65
C GLN A 171 -0.45 8.46 -5.81
N LYS A 172 -1.38 7.82 -6.53
CA LYS A 172 -1.30 6.38 -6.83
C LYS A 172 -0.65 6.06 -8.17
N ASN A 173 -0.70 7.01 -9.11
CA ASN A 173 -0.22 6.83 -10.49
C ASN A 173 0.78 7.94 -10.88
N PRO A 174 1.98 8.00 -10.26
CA PRO A 174 2.92 9.12 -10.47
C PRO A 174 3.46 9.22 -11.90
N ASN A 175 3.48 8.09 -12.62
CA ASN A 175 4.04 8.00 -13.97
C ASN A 175 3.00 8.23 -15.07
N GLU A 176 1.76 8.61 -14.74
CA GLU A 176 0.71 8.79 -15.75
C GLU A 176 0.92 10.12 -16.51
N PRO A 177 1.23 10.07 -17.82
CA PRO A 177 1.70 11.25 -18.55
C PRO A 177 0.58 12.23 -18.88
N PHE A 178 -0.65 11.76 -19.06
CA PHE A 178 -1.78 12.58 -19.48
C PHE A 178 -2.26 13.51 -18.34
N ILE A 179 -2.42 12.98 -17.14
CA ILE A 179 -2.80 13.71 -15.95
C ILE A 179 -1.65 14.60 -15.48
N SER A 180 -0.39 14.17 -15.62
CA SER A 180 0.77 15.04 -15.40
C SER A 180 0.75 16.27 -16.32
N LYS A 181 0.40 16.10 -17.61
CA LYS A 181 0.23 17.20 -18.56
C LYS A 181 -0.90 18.14 -18.14
N ASN A 182 -2.05 17.59 -17.73
CA ASN A 182 -3.19 18.39 -17.24
C ASN A 182 -2.82 19.17 -15.97
N MET A 183 -2.11 18.56 -15.03
CA MET A 183 -1.64 19.22 -13.81
C MET A 183 -0.70 20.39 -14.12
N ASN A 184 0.23 20.22 -15.06
CA ASN A 184 1.11 21.30 -15.50
C ASN A 184 0.33 22.43 -16.19
N TYR A 185 -0.73 22.11 -16.92
CA TYR A 185 -1.63 23.10 -17.46
C TYR A 185 -2.37 23.86 -16.36
N TYR A 186 -2.93 23.18 -15.35
CA TYR A 186 -3.59 23.85 -14.21
C TYR A 186 -2.65 24.79 -13.46
N LYS A 187 -1.39 24.38 -13.24
CA LYS A 187 -0.32 25.22 -12.66
C LYS A 187 -0.02 26.49 -13.47
N SER A 188 -0.31 26.50 -14.76
CA SER A 188 -0.11 27.67 -15.62
C SER A 188 -1.26 28.68 -15.55
N LEU A 189 -2.42 28.26 -15.04
CA LEU A 189 -3.63 29.08 -14.97
C LEU A 189 -3.72 29.89 -13.67
N PHE A 190 -3.29 29.31 -12.54
CA PHE A 190 -3.36 29.93 -11.22
C PHE A 190 -2.40 29.26 -10.24
N ASP A 191 -2.23 29.86 -9.06
CA ASP A 191 -1.47 29.24 -7.97
C ASP A 191 -2.25 28.05 -7.39
N VAL A 192 -1.70 26.86 -7.56
CA VAL A 192 -2.39 25.60 -7.21
C VAL A 192 -2.02 25.07 -5.84
N ASP A 193 -1.02 25.64 -5.16
CA ASP A 193 -0.37 25.03 -3.99
C ASP A 193 -1.36 24.75 -2.85
N GLU A 194 -2.36 25.63 -2.65
CA GLU A 194 -3.43 25.46 -1.65
C GLU A 194 -4.41 24.31 -1.98
N TYR A 195 -4.45 23.87 -3.24
CA TYR A 195 -5.40 22.89 -3.76
C TYR A 195 -4.77 21.52 -4.07
N LEU A 196 -3.46 21.35 -3.83
CA LEU A 196 -2.74 20.08 -3.90
C LEU A 196 -3.08 19.17 -2.71
N ILE A 197 -4.36 18.83 -2.60
CA ILE A 197 -4.93 18.02 -1.53
C ILE A 197 -5.10 16.60 -2.06
N ASP A 198 -4.58 15.60 -1.34
CA ASP A 198 -4.97 14.21 -1.56
C ASP A 198 -6.30 13.93 -0.85
N LEU A 199 -7.34 13.65 -1.62
CA LEU A 199 -8.70 13.40 -1.13
C LEU A 199 -8.83 12.02 -0.47
N GLU A 200 -7.87 11.12 -0.69
CA GLU A 200 -7.75 9.79 -0.09
C GLU A 200 -6.59 9.70 0.92
N GLU A 201 -6.02 10.84 1.36
CA GLU A 201 -4.89 10.89 2.29
C GLU A 201 -5.15 10.05 3.54
N ARG A 202 -4.17 9.24 3.93
CA ARG A 202 -4.25 8.43 5.15
C ARG A 202 -3.73 9.21 6.36
N PRO A 203 -4.26 8.94 7.58
CA PRO A 203 -3.88 9.71 8.78
C PRO A 203 -2.39 9.74 9.11
N TYR A 204 -1.63 8.71 8.74
CA TYR A 204 -0.19 8.64 9.01
C TYR A 204 0.66 9.43 7.98
N GLU A 205 0.14 9.71 6.78
CA GLU A 205 0.93 10.27 5.66
C GLU A 205 1.35 11.71 5.95
N SER A 206 0.39 12.57 6.31
CA SER A 206 0.67 13.97 6.67
C SER A 206 1.55 14.09 7.91
N VAL A 207 1.35 13.20 8.90
CA VAL A 207 2.16 13.16 10.13
C VAL A 207 3.59 12.70 9.82
N PHE A 208 3.76 11.69 8.98
CA PHE A 208 5.06 11.22 8.51
C PHE A 208 5.82 12.35 7.78
N LEU A 209 5.18 13.00 6.81
CA LEU A 209 5.78 14.12 6.08
C LEU A 209 6.20 15.27 7.00
N LYS A 210 5.38 15.58 8.00
CA LYS A 210 5.70 16.58 9.02
C LYS A 210 6.91 16.16 9.87
N ALA A 211 6.97 14.90 10.29
CA ALA A 211 8.08 14.35 11.06
C ALA A 211 9.41 14.41 10.28
N VAL A 212 9.38 14.12 8.98
CA VAL A 212 10.56 14.24 8.08
C VAL A 212 10.99 15.71 7.93
N LYS A 213 10.05 16.64 7.76
CA LYS A 213 10.36 18.09 7.69
C LYS A 213 11.03 18.58 8.98
N LEU A 214 10.51 18.17 10.14
CA LEU A 214 11.08 18.51 11.46
C LEU A 214 12.47 17.90 11.65
N PHE A 215 12.67 16.67 11.19
CA PHE A 215 13.96 16.00 11.21
C PHE A 215 15.01 16.80 10.44
N ASN A 216 14.68 17.20 9.21
CA ASN A 216 15.56 17.98 8.35
C ASN A 216 15.82 19.40 8.89
N ALA A 217 14.89 19.94 9.67
CA ALA A 217 15.07 21.20 10.39
C ALA A 217 15.91 21.07 11.68
N GLY A 218 16.27 19.84 12.09
CA GLY A 218 17.05 19.55 13.29
C GLY A 218 16.23 19.48 14.58
N ASP A 219 14.90 19.60 14.52
CA ASP A 219 14.02 19.37 15.68
C ASP A 219 13.75 17.87 15.84
N PHE A 220 14.76 17.17 16.37
CA PHE A 220 14.70 15.72 16.59
C PHE A 220 13.64 15.32 17.62
N SER A 221 13.32 16.19 18.58
CA SER A 221 12.33 15.87 19.62
C SER A 221 10.92 15.84 19.05
N SER A 222 10.51 16.89 18.32
CA SER A 222 9.20 16.92 17.68
C SER A 222 9.12 15.89 16.54
N SER A 223 10.22 15.70 15.80
CA SER A 223 10.30 14.67 14.75
C SER A 223 10.09 13.27 15.32
N ALA A 224 10.79 12.88 16.38
CA ALA A 224 10.61 11.57 17.01
C ALA A 224 9.16 11.36 17.47
N ARG A 225 8.55 12.35 18.13
CA ARG A 225 7.14 12.25 18.58
C ARG A 225 6.19 12.05 17.40
N ASP A 226 6.31 12.86 16.36
CA ASP A 226 5.42 12.79 15.21
C ASP A 226 5.69 11.49 14.40
N MET A 227 6.93 11.00 14.33
CA MET A 227 7.28 9.74 13.66
C MET A 227 6.75 8.51 14.42
N GLU A 228 6.80 8.50 15.76
CA GLU A 228 6.17 7.46 16.59
C GLU A 228 4.64 7.42 16.34
N GLN A 229 4.01 8.59 16.24
CA GLN A 229 2.59 8.70 15.90
C GLN A 229 2.31 8.15 14.50
N ALA A 230 3.13 8.51 13.50
CA ALA A 230 2.98 8.02 12.13
C ALA A 230 3.11 6.48 12.08
N ALA A 231 4.10 5.90 12.75
CA ALA A 231 4.28 4.45 12.82
C ALA A 231 3.06 3.76 13.48
N SER A 232 2.56 4.29 14.60
CA SER A 232 1.38 3.76 15.27
C SER A 232 0.12 3.79 14.38
N GLU A 233 -0.12 4.91 13.70
CA GLU A 233 -1.26 5.06 12.78
C GLU A 233 -1.12 4.19 11.52
N PHE A 234 0.10 4.00 11.01
CA PHE A 234 0.38 3.08 9.92
C PHE A 234 0.02 1.64 10.29
N PHE A 235 0.47 1.13 11.44
CA PHE A 235 0.14 -0.24 11.86
C PHE A 235 -1.37 -0.44 12.03
N LYS A 236 -2.09 0.55 12.56
CA LYS A 236 -3.56 0.51 12.63
C LYS A 236 -4.20 0.45 11.24
N ALA A 237 -3.71 1.25 10.29
CA ALA A 237 -4.19 1.23 8.91
C ALA A 237 -3.92 -0.11 8.23
N TYR A 238 -2.74 -0.70 8.48
CA TYR A 238 -2.36 -2.02 7.98
C TYR A 238 -3.28 -3.12 8.53
N GLU A 239 -3.53 -3.16 9.84
CA GLU A 239 -4.47 -4.12 10.44
C GLU A 239 -5.89 -3.99 9.87
N LEU A 240 -6.36 -2.76 9.63
CA LEU A 240 -7.65 -2.51 9.01
C LEU A 240 -7.71 -3.00 7.56
N CYS A 241 -6.62 -2.83 6.79
CA CYS A 241 -6.52 -3.37 5.43
C CYS A 241 -6.63 -4.90 5.45
N LEU A 242 -5.86 -5.57 6.32
CA LEU A 242 -5.90 -7.03 6.46
C LEU A 242 -7.29 -7.56 6.85
N ALA A 243 -8.00 -6.84 7.71
CA ALA A 243 -9.36 -7.17 8.12
C ALA A 243 -10.39 -7.00 6.99
N GLY A 244 -10.13 -6.07 6.05
CA GLY A 244 -10.98 -5.84 4.87
C GLY A 244 -10.87 -6.93 3.80
N CYS A 245 -9.74 -7.64 3.73
CA CYS A 245 -9.47 -8.67 2.71
C CYS A 245 -10.27 -9.98 2.86
N GLU A 246 -11.19 -10.06 3.82
CA GLU A 246 -12.06 -11.23 4.05
C GLU A 246 -13.48 -11.00 3.49
N GLY A 247 -13.60 -10.08 2.54
CA GLY A 247 -14.78 -9.80 1.74
C GLY A 247 -15.30 -11.02 1.00
N VAL A 248 -16.60 -11.03 0.69
CA VAL A 248 -17.24 -12.13 -0.06
C VAL A 248 -17.08 -11.81 -1.54
N TYR A 249 -16.31 -12.63 -2.25
CA TYR A 249 -16.33 -12.66 -3.70
C TYR A 249 -17.65 -13.27 -4.17
N ASP A 250 -18.15 -12.86 -5.34
CA ASP A 250 -19.30 -13.51 -5.98
C ASP A 250 -18.87 -14.91 -6.44
N VAL A 251 -18.90 -15.88 -5.51
CA VAL A 251 -18.60 -17.28 -5.82
C VAL A 251 -19.82 -17.84 -6.54
N THR A 252 -19.81 -17.69 -7.87
CA THR A 252 -20.93 -18.08 -8.72
C THR A 252 -21.01 -19.59 -8.93
N GLU A 253 -19.88 -20.30 -8.87
CA GLU A 253 -19.81 -21.75 -9.08
C GLU A 253 -18.82 -22.42 -8.12
N ILE A 254 -19.29 -23.41 -7.35
CA ILE A 254 -18.45 -24.30 -6.55
C ILE A 254 -18.42 -25.65 -7.27
N LYS A 255 -17.26 -26.04 -7.79
CA LYS A 255 -17.06 -27.32 -8.47
C LYS A 255 -16.55 -28.37 -7.49
N ASP A 256 -15.26 -28.30 -7.17
CA ASP A 256 -14.58 -29.14 -6.18
C ASP A 256 -14.38 -28.34 -4.89
N PHE A 257 -14.70 -28.95 -3.74
CA PHE A 257 -14.62 -28.32 -2.43
C PHE A 257 -13.20 -27.80 -2.12
N TYR A 258 -12.16 -28.62 -2.29
CA TYR A 258 -10.81 -28.22 -1.90
C TYR A 258 -10.18 -27.24 -2.88
N ALA A 259 -10.44 -27.40 -4.18
CA ALA A 259 -9.99 -26.44 -5.19
C ALA A 259 -10.62 -25.06 -4.97
N SER A 260 -11.94 -25.01 -4.80
CA SER A 260 -12.66 -23.75 -4.56
C SER A 260 -12.22 -23.09 -3.26
N LEU A 261 -11.97 -23.87 -2.21
CA LEU A 261 -11.46 -23.36 -0.94
C LEU A 261 -10.05 -22.77 -1.10
N ALA A 262 -9.17 -23.47 -1.82
CA ALA A 262 -7.81 -23.03 -2.07
C ALA A 262 -7.78 -21.72 -2.89
N ASP A 263 -8.62 -21.59 -3.91
CA ASP A 263 -8.77 -20.36 -4.70
C ASP A 263 -9.21 -19.18 -3.82
N LEU A 264 -10.20 -19.37 -2.95
CA LEU A 264 -10.67 -18.33 -2.03
C LEU A 264 -9.59 -17.88 -1.04
N TYR A 265 -8.82 -18.83 -0.49
CA TYR A 265 -7.71 -18.49 0.39
C TYR A 265 -6.58 -17.79 -0.35
N ARG A 266 -6.27 -18.20 -1.59
CA ARG A 266 -5.28 -17.53 -2.44
C ARG A 266 -5.67 -16.08 -2.70
N GLU A 267 -6.93 -15.82 -3.03
CA GLU A 267 -7.42 -14.45 -3.27
C GLU A 267 -7.37 -13.59 -2.01
N ALA A 268 -7.83 -14.12 -0.87
CA ALA A 268 -7.72 -13.44 0.41
C ALA A 268 -6.25 -13.15 0.78
N LEU A 269 -5.32 -14.09 0.54
CA LEU A 269 -3.89 -13.89 0.74
C LEU A 269 -3.31 -12.84 -0.20
N SER A 270 -3.69 -12.87 -1.48
CA SER A 270 -3.26 -11.87 -2.48
C SER A 270 -3.67 -10.45 -2.06
N CYS A 271 -4.91 -10.26 -1.59
CA CYS A 271 -5.35 -9.00 -1.03
C CYS A 271 -4.50 -8.58 0.19
N LYS A 272 -4.26 -9.51 1.13
CA LYS A 272 -3.49 -9.23 2.35
C LYS A 272 -2.05 -8.81 2.05
N VAL A 273 -1.37 -9.50 1.12
CA VAL A 273 -0.01 -9.16 0.71
C VAL A 273 0.06 -7.79 0.02
N LYS A 274 -0.96 -7.43 -0.77
CA LYS A 274 -1.05 -6.10 -1.41
C LYS A 274 -1.24 -4.94 -0.43
N CYS A 275 -1.64 -5.18 0.82
CA CYS A 275 -1.85 -4.12 1.80
C CYS A 275 -0.59 -3.26 2.05
N GLU A 276 0.61 -3.86 2.01
CA GLU A 276 1.87 -3.12 2.19
C GLU A 276 2.06 -2.11 1.05
N GLU A 277 1.99 -2.55 -0.20
CA GLU A 277 2.09 -1.68 -1.38
C GLU A 277 0.94 -0.66 -1.46
N ALA A 278 -0.27 -1.06 -1.08
CA ALA A 278 -1.44 -0.19 -1.08
C ALA A 278 -1.32 0.99 -0.12
N LEU A 279 -0.59 0.81 1.00
CA LEU A 279 -0.37 1.79 2.06
C LEU A 279 1.01 2.47 1.98
N THR A 280 1.81 2.19 0.96
CA THR A 280 3.07 2.92 0.77
C THR A 280 2.77 4.34 0.31
N PRO A 281 3.20 5.38 1.05
CA PRO A 281 2.96 6.76 0.65
C PRO A 281 3.80 7.14 -0.56
N ASN A 282 3.26 8.04 -1.37
CA ASN A 282 3.96 8.71 -2.45
C ASN A 282 4.39 10.11 -1.98
N VAL A 283 5.69 10.39 -2.02
CA VAL A 283 6.26 11.68 -1.63
C VAL A 283 6.93 12.30 -2.84
N GLY A 284 6.34 13.38 -3.34
CA GLY A 284 6.90 14.13 -4.47
C GLY A 284 6.99 13.35 -5.78
N GLY A 285 6.15 12.32 -5.96
CA GLY A 285 6.12 11.47 -7.16
C GLY A 285 6.85 10.13 -7.02
N TYR A 286 7.39 9.82 -5.84
CA TYR A 286 8.12 8.58 -5.57
C TYR A 286 7.53 7.84 -4.38
N PHE A 287 7.34 6.54 -4.52
CA PHE A 287 6.93 5.69 -3.42
C PHE A 287 8.10 5.49 -2.45
N VAL A 288 7.82 5.56 -1.15
CA VAL A 288 8.84 5.35 -0.12
C VAL A 288 9.14 3.84 0.00
N GLU A 289 10.29 3.43 -0.50
CA GLU A 289 10.74 2.04 -0.39
C GLU A 289 10.96 1.64 1.07
N LYS A 290 10.58 0.39 1.41
CA LYS A 290 10.72 -0.16 2.77
C LYS A 290 10.16 0.78 3.86
N PHE A 291 8.95 1.29 3.65
CA PHE A 291 8.37 2.38 4.44
C PHE A 291 8.49 2.21 5.97
N VAL A 292 8.21 1.02 6.50
CA VAL A 292 8.35 0.73 7.95
C VAL A 292 9.80 0.86 8.39
N ALA A 293 10.75 0.30 7.63
CA ALA A 293 12.17 0.45 7.91
C ALA A 293 12.58 1.93 7.91
N THR A 294 12.13 2.71 6.92
CA THR A 294 12.39 4.16 6.86
C THR A 294 11.94 4.89 8.12
N MET A 295 10.74 4.60 8.64
CA MET A 295 10.28 5.20 9.90
C MET A 295 11.21 4.86 11.08
N TYR A 296 11.63 3.60 11.21
CA TYR A 296 12.55 3.19 12.27
C TYR A 296 13.96 3.74 12.12
N HIS A 297 14.43 3.99 10.89
CA HIS A 297 15.68 4.70 10.62
C HIS A 297 15.62 6.13 11.18
N TYR A 298 14.57 6.89 10.85
CA TYR A 298 14.38 8.24 11.39
C TYR A 298 14.28 8.25 12.91
N LEU A 299 13.52 7.32 13.51
CA LEU A 299 13.41 7.20 14.95
C LEU A 299 14.75 6.91 15.62
N GLN A 300 15.50 5.93 15.09
CA GLN A 300 16.81 5.55 15.61
C GLN A 300 17.75 6.77 15.66
N PHE A 301 17.86 7.51 14.56
CA PHE A 301 18.73 8.67 14.50
C PHE A 301 18.25 9.80 15.41
N ALA A 302 16.95 10.09 15.41
CA ALA A 302 16.38 11.15 16.26
C ALA A 302 16.62 10.86 17.74
N TYR A 303 16.35 9.64 18.21
CA TYR A 303 16.64 9.23 19.58
C TYR A 303 18.13 9.29 19.92
N TYR A 304 19.00 8.89 18.99
CA TYR A 304 20.44 9.02 19.18
C TYR A 304 20.87 10.49 19.37
N LYS A 305 20.37 11.42 18.55
CA LYS A 305 20.64 12.85 18.69
C LYS A 305 20.10 13.47 19.98
N LEU A 306 19.05 12.87 20.55
CA LEU A 306 18.49 13.24 21.85
C LEU A 306 19.20 12.55 23.03
N ASN A 307 20.27 11.78 22.77
CA ASN A 307 20.99 10.98 23.76
C ASN A 307 20.10 9.91 24.46
N ASP A 308 19.02 9.49 23.79
CA ASP A 308 18.12 8.45 24.25
C ASP A 308 18.44 7.11 23.57
N VAL A 309 19.62 6.56 23.91
CA VAL A 309 20.11 5.33 23.28
C VAL A 309 19.24 4.11 23.63
N ARG A 310 18.50 4.18 24.74
CA ARG A 310 17.57 3.13 25.15
C ARG A 310 16.43 2.94 24.15
N ASN A 311 15.98 4.01 23.52
CA ASN A 311 14.98 3.95 22.45
C ASN A 311 15.63 3.84 21.06
N ALA A 312 16.85 4.35 20.86
CA ALA A 312 17.56 4.24 19.58
C ALA A 312 17.95 2.79 19.23
N ALA A 313 18.49 2.03 20.18
CA ALA A 313 18.93 0.64 19.96
C ALA A 313 17.80 -0.31 19.49
N PRO A 314 16.59 -0.33 20.10
CA PRO A 314 15.51 -1.18 19.60
C PRO A 314 14.96 -0.70 18.25
N CYS A 315 15.01 0.61 17.94
CA CYS A 315 14.67 1.09 16.59
C CYS A 315 15.66 0.60 15.54
N ALA A 316 16.96 0.59 15.84
CA ALA A 316 17.98 -0.01 14.98
C ALA A 316 17.72 -1.51 14.78
N ALA A 317 17.43 -2.25 15.84
CA ALA A 317 17.08 -3.66 15.73
C ALA A 317 15.80 -3.90 14.90
N SER A 318 14.79 -3.05 15.04
CA SER A 318 13.58 -3.06 14.20
C SER A 318 13.87 -2.83 12.73
N TYR A 319 14.77 -1.89 12.39
CA TYR A 319 15.20 -1.66 11.01
C TYR A 319 15.88 -2.90 10.39
N MET A 320 16.75 -3.55 11.17
CA MET A 320 17.53 -4.72 10.74
C MET A 320 16.67 -5.93 10.34
N LEU A 321 15.38 -5.97 10.70
CA LEU A 321 14.44 -6.99 10.22
C LEU A 321 14.20 -6.87 8.71
N PHE A 322 14.16 -5.65 8.17
CA PHE A 322 13.79 -5.40 6.77
C PHE A 322 14.99 -5.23 5.85
N ASP A 323 16.10 -4.73 6.40
CA ASP A 323 17.35 -4.56 5.66
C ASP A 323 18.53 -5.05 6.50
N PRO A 324 18.71 -6.38 6.59
CA PRO A 324 19.82 -6.94 7.35
C PRO A 324 21.17 -6.68 6.68
N ASP A 325 21.21 -6.27 5.41
CA ASP A 325 22.43 -6.05 4.62
C ASP A 325 22.99 -4.63 4.66
N ASP A 326 22.24 -3.69 5.22
CA ASP A 326 22.68 -2.33 5.48
C ASP A 326 23.92 -2.29 6.40
N GLN A 327 25.06 -1.92 5.83
CA GLN A 327 26.33 -1.85 6.54
C GLN A 327 26.34 -0.75 7.61
N VAL A 328 25.67 0.37 7.36
CA VAL A 328 25.62 1.51 8.28
C VAL A 328 24.85 1.10 9.53
N MET A 329 23.66 0.50 9.37
CA MET A 329 22.87 0.09 10.51
C MET A 329 23.52 -1.05 11.30
N ARG A 330 24.20 -1.99 10.62
CA ARG A 330 25.03 -3.02 11.31
C ARG A 330 26.10 -2.38 12.19
N GLN A 331 26.82 -1.38 11.70
CA GLN A 331 27.84 -0.68 12.47
C GLN A 331 27.23 0.07 13.66
N ASN A 332 26.08 0.72 13.47
CA ASN A 332 25.34 1.36 14.58
C ASN A 332 24.98 0.34 15.68
N MET A 333 24.53 -0.86 15.30
CA MET A 333 24.23 -1.93 16.26
C MET A 333 25.48 -2.41 17.02
N VAL A 334 26.62 -2.56 16.33
CA VAL A 334 27.91 -2.90 16.98
C VAL A 334 28.32 -1.79 17.94
N TYR A 335 28.18 -0.53 17.54
CA TYR A 335 28.49 0.64 18.37
C TYR A 335 27.63 0.68 19.65
N TYR A 336 26.32 0.46 19.55
CA TYR A 336 25.45 0.37 20.72
C TYR A 336 25.79 -0.79 21.65
N ARG A 337 26.18 -1.95 21.08
CA ARG A 337 26.64 -3.10 21.88
C ARG A 337 27.95 -2.82 22.60
N PHE A 338 28.88 -2.13 21.95
CA PHE A 338 30.18 -1.79 22.53
C PHE A 338 30.04 -0.89 23.76
N TYR A 339 29.21 0.16 23.67
CA TYR A 339 28.98 1.10 24.76
C TYR A 339 27.82 0.72 25.71
N ARG A 340 27.39 -0.56 25.68
CA ARG A 340 26.22 -1.04 26.46
C ARG A 340 26.33 -0.74 27.96
N GLU A 341 27.51 -0.90 28.55
CA GLU A 341 27.72 -0.69 29.99
C GLU A 341 27.65 0.80 30.34
N GLN A 342 28.24 1.66 29.51
CA GLN A 342 28.25 3.10 29.69
C GLN A 342 26.84 3.72 29.60
N TRP A 343 25.99 3.20 28.70
CA TRP A 343 24.61 3.66 28.53
C TRP A 343 23.58 2.85 29.32
N GLY A 344 24.01 1.88 30.11
CA GLY A 344 23.12 1.02 30.90
C GLY A 344 22.11 0.25 30.04
N LEU A 345 22.55 -0.20 28.87
CA LEU A 345 21.76 -1.02 27.95
C LEU A 345 21.80 -2.49 28.38
N GLN A 346 20.63 -3.12 28.28
CA GLN A 346 20.42 -4.55 28.53
C GLN A 346 20.20 -5.29 27.20
N GLU A 347 20.34 -6.62 27.23
CA GLU A 347 20.13 -7.46 26.04
C GLU A 347 18.76 -7.25 25.39
N SER A 348 17.74 -6.93 26.20
CA SER A 348 16.39 -6.62 25.72
C SER A 348 16.31 -5.38 24.82
N HIS A 349 17.23 -4.43 24.93
CA HIS A 349 17.26 -3.22 24.09
C HIS A 349 17.83 -3.50 22.69
N PHE A 350 18.43 -4.67 22.48
CA PHE A 350 18.94 -5.10 21.18
C PHE A 350 17.96 -6.02 20.44
N GLN A 351 16.73 -6.11 20.94
CA GLN A 351 15.63 -6.80 20.29
C GLN A 351 14.78 -5.81 19.50
N PRO A 352 14.24 -6.20 18.34
CA PRO A 352 13.24 -5.41 17.62
C PRO A 352 12.05 -5.08 18.51
N ARG A 353 11.40 -3.94 18.26
CA ARG A 353 10.18 -3.61 18.98
C ARG A 353 9.06 -4.62 18.68
N PRO A 354 8.19 -4.94 19.66
CA PRO A 354 7.18 -5.98 19.51
C PRO A 354 6.24 -5.77 18.32
N GLU A 355 5.81 -4.53 18.08
CA GLU A 355 4.92 -4.19 16.96
C GLU A 355 5.60 -4.40 15.60
N THR A 356 6.89 -4.08 15.48
CA THR A 356 7.66 -4.33 14.25
C THR A 356 7.84 -5.82 14.01
N LEU A 357 8.18 -6.57 15.07
CA LEU A 357 8.39 -8.01 14.97
C LEU A 357 7.10 -8.73 14.58
N GLN A 358 5.96 -8.32 15.15
CA GLN A 358 4.65 -8.84 14.78
C GLN A 358 4.33 -8.55 13.31
N TYR A 359 4.53 -7.30 12.86
CA TYR A 359 4.33 -6.90 11.46
C TYR A 359 5.22 -7.71 10.51
N PHE A 360 6.52 -7.82 10.80
CA PHE A 360 7.48 -8.57 9.99
C PHE A 360 7.08 -10.04 9.88
N ASN A 361 6.83 -10.72 11.01
CA ASN A 361 6.42 -12.12 10.99
C ASN A 361 5.13 -12.33 10.20
N GLN A 362 4.16 -11.43 10.36
CA GLN A 362 2.87 -11.51 9.65
C GLN A 362 3.04 -11.32 8.14
N THR A 363 3.75 -10.27 7.71
CA THR A 363 4.00 -9.99 6.29
C THR A 363 4.81 -11.10 5.62
N THR A 364 5.88 -11.58 6.26
CA THR A 364 6.71 -12.69 5.76
C THR A 364 5.88 -13.96 5.61
N THR A 365 5.14 -14.35 6.65
CA THR A 365 4.27 -15.55 6.60
C THR A 365 3.21 -15.44 5.51
N GLN A 366 2.61 -14.26 5.32
CA GLN A 366 1.60 -14.04 4.27
C GLN A 366 2.18 -14.17 2.87
N LYS A 367 3.37 -13.62 2.63
CA LYS A 367 4.10 -13.73 1.35
C LYS A 367 4.50 -15.18 1.08
N GLU A 368 5.14 -15.84 2.04
CA GLU A 368 5.53 -17.26 1.93
C GLU A 368 4.32 -18.17 1.64
N MET A 369 3.19 -17.93 2.32
CA MET A 369 1.96 -18.70 2.09
C MET A 369 1.34 -18.43 0.72
N LEU A 370 1.39 -17.18 0.23
CA LEU A 370 0.92 -16.84 -1.12
C LEU A 370 1.82 -17.48 -2.19
N ASP A 371 3.13 -17.41 -2.03
CA ASP A 371 4.09 -18.05 -2.94
C ASP A 371 3.92 -19.57 -2.94
N PHE A 372 3.71 -20.17 -1.76
CA PHE A 372 3.34 -21.57 -1.64
C PHE A 372 2.05 -21.87 -2.41
N ALA A 373 0.98 -21.10 -2.20
CA ALA A 373 -0.28 -21.30 -2.92
C ALA A 373 -0.10 -21.17 -4.45
N LEU A 374 0.69 -20.21 -4.92
CA LEU A 374 0.95 -20.02 -6.35
C LEU A 374 1.75 -21.15 -6.96
N ASN A 375 2.74 -21.69 -6.25
CA ASN A 375 3.59 -22.78 -6.76
C ASN A 375 2.86 -24.13 -6.77
N TYR A 376 1.98 -24.40 -5.81
CA TYR A 376 1.30 -25.70 -5.68
C TYR A 376 -0.09 -25.76 -6.32
N LEU A 377 -0.74 -24.61 -6.54
CA LEU A 377 -2.03 -24.52 -7.25
C LEU A 377 -1.87 -24.09 -8.70
N GLN A 378 -0.64 -23.84 -9.17
CA GLN A 378 -0.39 -23.86 -10.61
C GLN A 378 -0.83 -25.23 -11.10
N ALA A 379 -1.87 -25.26 -11.93
CA ALA A 379 -2.16 -26.44 -12.70
C ALA A 379 -0.87 -26.76 -13.46
N ASP A 380 -0.31 -27.94 -13.22
CA ASP A 380 0.55 -28.50 -14.23
C ASP A 380 -0.27 -28.45 -15.52
N ASP A 381 0.18 -27.66 -16.49
CA ASP A 381 -0.16 -27.88 -17.89
C ASP A 381 0.48 -29.24 -18.25
N GLU A 382 -0.02 -30.32 -17.64
CA GLU A 382 0.19 -31.70 -18.04
C GLU A 382 -0.46 -31.80 -19.41
N ASP A 383 0.38 -31.65 -20.42
CA ASP A 383 0.20 -32.00 -21.83
C ASP A 383 -1.21 -32.50 -22.15
N PHE A 384 -2.03 -31.57 -22.64
CA PHE A 384 -3.14 -31.94 -23.50
C PHE A 384 -2.53 -32.53 -24.77
N VAL A 385 -2.18 -33.83 -24.73
CA VAL A 385 -1.78 -34.57 -25.93
C VAL A 385 -2.95 -34.45 -26.88
N SER A 386 -2.77 -33.65 -27.93
CA SER A 386 -3.76 -33.52 -29.00
C SER A 386 -4.10 -34.93 -29.49
N PRO A 387 -5.37 -35.26 -29.76
CA PRO A 387 -5.75 -36.54 -30.37
C PRO A 387 -4.97 -36.87 -31.66
N GLU A 388 -4.33 -35.86 -32.28
CA GLU A 388 -3.45 -36.05 -33.44
C GLU A 388 -2.10 -36.72 -33.13
N GLU A 389 -1.59 -36.69 -31.89
CA GLU A 389 -0.34 -37.38 -31.53
C GLU A 389 -0.57 -38.83 -31.08
N VAL A 390 -1.78 -39.18 -30.64
CA VAL A 390 -2.18 -40.59 -30.38
C VAL A 390 -2.35 -41.38 -31.69
N ALA A 391 -2.57 -40.67 -32.81
CA ALA A 391 -2.72 -41.26 -34.14
C ALA A 391 -1.38 -41.58 -34.84
N ALA A 392 -0.25 -41.19 -34.23
CA ALA A 392 1.10 -41.41 -34.79
C ALA A 392 1.94 -42.41 -33.97
N GLY A 393 1.29 -43.33 -33.24
CA GLY A 393 1.97 -44.48 -32.65
C GLY A 393 2.38 -45.51 -33.72
N PRO A 394 3.55 -46.17 -33.60
CA PRO A 394 3.94 -47.27 -34.49
C PRO A 394 2.91 -48.41 -34.47
N ALA A 395 2.70 -49.06 -35.60
CA ALA A 395 1.64 -50.05 -35.83
C ALA A 395 1.91 -51.45 -35.24
N ASP A 396 2.62 -51.55 -34.12
CA ASP A 396 2.96 -52.85 -33.50
C ASP A 396 2.53 -52.89 -32.02
N PRO A 397 1.91 -54.01 -31.56
CA PRO A 397 1.47 -54.17 -30.16
C PRO A 397 2.67 -54.24 -29.20
N PRO A 398 2.53 -53.76 -27.94
CA PRO A 398 3.65 -53.48 -27.03
C PRO A 398 4.31 -54.71 -26.40
N ASP A 399 4.02 -55.91 -26.88
CA ASP A 399 4.43 -57.18 -26.25
C ASP A 399 5.53 -57.93 -27.03
N SER A 400 6.18 -57.29 -28.02
CA SER A 400 7.17 -57.97 -28.87
C SER A 400 8.64 -57.71 -28.56
N GLU A 401 8.99 -56.97 -27.49
CA GLU A 401 10.39 -56.61 -27.21
C GLU A 401 10.86 -56.91 -25.77
N PHE A 402 10.23 -57.87 -25.10
CA PHE A 402 10.78 -58.47 -23.87
C PHE A 402 11.23 -59.91 -24.12
N ASP A 403 12.19 -60.08 -25.03
CA ASP A 403 13.01 -61.30 -25.15
C ASP A 403 14.48 -60.88 -25.37
N GLY A 404 15.09 -60.35 -24.31
CA GLY A 404 16.49 -59.96 -24.32
C GLY A 404 16.99 -59.65 -22.90
N VAL A 405 17.85 -60.51 -22.38
CA VAL A 405 18.50 -60.38 -21.06
C VAL A 405 19.71 -59.44 -21.16
N GLY A 406 19.89 -58.58 -20.15
CA GLY A 406 21.12 -57.80 -19.89
C GLY A 406 21.03 -56.36 -20.41
N ASP A 407 21.66 -55.34 -19.83
CA ASP A 407 22.53 -55.24 -18.67
C ASP A 407 22.46 -53.76 -18.23
N TYR A 408 22.79 -53.52 -16.98
CA TYR A 408 22.98 -52.22 -16.32
C TYR A 408 23.93 -51.27 -17.10
N GLU A 409 23.69 -49.95 -17.06
CA GLU A 409 24.64 -48.89 -16.64
C GLU A 409 24.13 -47.46 -16.92
N GLU A 410 24.44 -46.58 -15.97
CA GLU A 410 24.31 -45.11 -16.01
C GLU A 410 25.04 -44.47 -17.20
N SER A 411 24.57 -43.30 -17.66
CA SER A 411 25.42 -42.09 -17.67
C SER A 411 24.75 -40.82 -18.20
N ILE A 412 24.88 -39.80 -17.35
CA ILE A 412 24.88 -38.34 -17.55
C ILE A 412 25.35 -37.87 -18.94
N SER A 413 24.64 -36.89 -19.52
CA SER A 413 25.28 -35.73 -20.19
C SER A 413 24.36 -34.53 -20.44
N ARG A 414 24.82 -33.38 -19.93
CA ARG A 414 24.41 -32.01 -20.25
C ARG A 414 24.31 -31.75 -21.75
N ARG A 415 23.35 -30.92 -22.18
CA ARG A 415 23.59 -29.87 -23.19
C ARG A 415 22.74 -28.62 -22.95
N ARG A 416 23.45 -27.50 -23.04
CA ARG A 416 23.05 -26.10 -23.06
C ARG A 416 22.73 -25.70 -24.52
N VAL A 417 22.14 -24.51 -24.70
CA VAL A 417 22.03 -23.67 -25.96
C VAL A 417 20.63 -23.72 -26.59
N VAL A 418 19.96 -22.66 -27.07
CA VAL A 418 20.07 -21.18 -27.07
C VAL A 418 18.70 -20.63 -27.53
N ALA A 419 18.42 -19.38 -27.15
CA ALA A 419 17.46 -18.37 -27.64
C ALA A 419 16.60 -18.61 -28.92
N GLY A 420 15.39 -18.07 -28.86
CA GLY A 420 14.57 -17.70 -30.01
C GLY A 420 13.50 -16.67 -29.61
N ALA A 421 13.66 -15.43 -30.08
CA ALA A 421 12.74 -14.31 -29.87
C ALA A 421 11.51 -14.41 -30.78
N GLN A 422 10.36 -13.81 -30.37
CA GLN A 422 9.56 -12.98 -31.26
C GLN A 422 8.49 -12.15 -30.52
N ASN A 423 8.45 -10.87 -30.91
CA ASN A 423 7.49 -9.83 -30.58
C ASN A 423 6.07 -10.13 -31.08
N GLN A 424 5.07 -9.56 -30.39
CA GLN A 424 3.97 -8.86 -31.07
C GLN A 424 3.33 -7.81 -30.14
N GLY A 425 3.43 -6.56 -30.55
CA GLY A 425 2.78 -5.40 -29.93
C GLY A 425 1.35 -5.19 -30.42
N ARG A 426 0.56 -4.46 -29.63
CA ARG A 426 -0.74 -3.91 -30.03
C ARG A 426 -0.74 -2.40 -29.79
N ARG A 427 -1.04 -1.66 -30.86
CA ARG A 427 -1.20 -0.20 -30.95
C ARG A 427 -2.56 0.24 -30.39
N GLU A 428 -2.60 1.42 -29.78
CA GLU A 428 -3.77 2.29 -29.74
C GLU A 428 -3.36 3.72 -30.15
N GLU A 429 -4.08 4.31 -31.12
CA GLU A 429 -3.88 5.64 -31.72
C GLU A 429 -4.69 6.69 -30.94
N SER A 430 -4.05 7.65 -30.24
CA SER A 430 -3.82 9.06 -30.61
C SER A 430 -4.91 9.79 -31.40
N LEU A 431 -5.58 10.77 -30.76
CA LEU A 431 -6.33 11.82 -31.46
C LEU A 431 -6.42 13.13 -30.66
N TRP A 432 -5.37 13.98 -30.62
CA TRP A 432 -5.49 15.43 -30.36
C TRP A 432 -4.31 16.19 -30.98
N SER A 433 -4.62 17.26 -31.73
CA SER A 433 -3.70 18.11 -32.49
C SER A 433 -3.02 19.19 -31.64
N ASP A 434 -1.73 19.47 -31.90
CA ASP A 434 -0.92 20.52 -31.28
C ASP A 434 -1.08 21.91 -31.94
N PRO A 435 -0.93 23.01 -31.18
CA PRO A 435 -0.42 24.28 -31.71
C PRO A 435 0.89 24.74 -31.02
N PRO A 436 1.64 25.70 -31.62
CA PRO A 436 3.09 25.76 -31.46
C PRO A 436 3.58 26.69 -30.34
N GLY A 437 4.62 26.20 -29.66
CA GLY A 437 5.86 26.95 -29.39
C GLY A 437 5.79 28.17 -28.45
N ARG A 438 6.23 27.96 -27.20
CA ARG A 438 7.13 28.87 -26.47
C ARG A 438 7.80 28.09 -25.34
N ARG A 439 9.14 28.12 -25.29
CA ARG A 439 9.93 27.47 -24.23
C ARG A 439 9.66 28.17 -22.89
N PRO A 440 9.29 27.47 -21.81
CA PRO A 440 9.37 28.02 -20.48
C PRO A 440 10.67 27.59 -19.80
N VAL A 441 11.35 28.58 -19.24
CA VAL A 441 12.44 28.45 -18.27
C VAL A 441 11.88 27.76 -17.02
N ARG A 442 12.55 26.70 -16.56
CA ARG A 442 12.17 25.92 -15.36
C ARG A 442 12.42 26.74 -14.09
N PRO A 443 11.46 26.87 -13.16
CA PRO A 443 11.76 27.14 -11.76
C PRO A 443 12.15 25.83 -11.05
N THR A 444 13.19 25.90 -10.23
CA THR A 444 13.67 24.82 -9.36
C THR A 444 12.73 24.63 -8.17
N LEU A 445 12.11 23.45 -8.09
CA LEU A 445 11.54 22.92 -6.85
C LEU A 445 12.63 22.06 -6.20
N ASP A 446 12.98 22.42 -4.96
CA ASP A 446 14.00 21.72 -4.17
C ASP A 446 13.64 20.24 -4.04
N ARG A 447 14.50 19.41 -4.60
CA ARG A 447 14.45 17.95 -4.48
C ARG A 447 14.88 17.58 -3.06
N LEU A 448 14.01 16.89 -2.31
CA LEU A 448 14.43 16.05 -1.19
C LEU A 448 15.11 14.80 -1.77
N GLN A 449 16.33 14.99 -2.29
CA GLN A 449 17.22 13.90 -2.61
C GLN A 449 17.88 13.51 -1.28
N ILE A 450 17.37 12.46 -0.64
CA ILE A 450 17.95 11.97 0.62
C ILE A 450 19.15 11.12 0.24
N ASP A 451 20.34 11.67 0.47
CA ASP A 451 21.61 11.00 0.27
C ASP A 451 22.02 10.31 1.58
N TRP A 452 22.19 8.98 1.54
CA TRP A 452 22.25 8.11 2.71
C TRP A 452 23.66 7.57 3.03
N THR A 453 24.73 8.13 2.44
CA THR A 453 26.07 7.50 2.45
C THR A 453 27.08 7.93 3.53
N GLU A 454 26.83 8.93 4.39
CA GLU A 454 27.89 9.50 5.25
C GLU A 454 27.77 9.20 6.75
N CYS A 455 27.44 7.97 7.14
CA CYS A 455 27.40 7.58 8.56
C CYS A 455 28.62 6.78 9.06
N VAL A 456 29.68 6.60 8.26
CA VAL A 456 30.71 5.59 8.57
C VAL A 456 32.10 6.11 8.97
N GLN A 457 32.50 7.36 8.72
CA GLN A 457 33.88 7.76 9.05
C GLN A 457 33.95 9.12 9.75
N ASP A 458 34.20 9.09 11.06
CA ASP A 458 35.51 9.54 11.55
C ASP A 458 35.73 9.16 13.03
N ASP A 459 36.71 8.28 13.22
CA ASP A 459 37.22 7.82 14.50
C ASP A 459 38.12 8.88 15.16
N LEU A 460 38.02 8.94 16.50
CA LEU A 460 39.13 9.26 17.42
C LEU A 460 39.85 10.61 17.22
N LYS A 461 39.31 11.69 17.81
CA LYS A 461 39.98 12.59 18.79
C LYS A 461 39.27 13.95 18.88
N GLY A 462 38.82 14.30 20.08
CA GLY A 462 38.69 15.69 20.52
C GLY A 462 37.49 16.46 19.95
N ALA A 463 36.50 16.64 20.81
CA ALA A 463 35.41 17.62 20.74
C ALA A 463 35.63 18.85 19.83
N GLU A 464 34.98 18.86 18.67
CA GLU A 464 34.25 19.99 18.07
C GLU A 464 33.61 19.55 16.74
N LEU A 465 32.29 19.40 16.70
CA LEU A 465 31.52 19.17 15.47
C LEU A 465 31.50 20.46 14.63
N HIS A 466 32.46 20.62 13.71
CA HIS A 466 32.35 21.62 12.66
C HIS A 466 31.62 21.03 11.46
N CYS A 467 30.30 21.26 11.38
CA CYS A 467 29.55 21.10 10.13
C CYS A 467 30.10 22.09 9.09
N LYS A 468 30.97 21.64 8.18
CA LYS A 468 31.38 22.48 7.06
C LYS A 468 30.22 22.58 6.06
N LYS A 469 29.74 23.81 5.86
CA LYS A 469 28.85 24.20 4.77
C LYS A 469 29.63 24.09 3.45
N VAL A 470 29.49 22.99 2.71
CA VAL A 470 30.05 22.90 1.35
C VAL A 470 28.99 23.39 0.37
N ARG A 471 29.33 24.46 -0.35
CA ARG A 471 28.56 24.96 -1.49
C ARG A 471 28.51 23.87 -2.57
N SER A 472 27.30 23.50 -2.98
CA SER A 472 27.08 22.87 -4.27
C SER A 472 27.35 23.90 -5.38
N SER A 473 28.23 23.54 -6.31
CA SER A 473 28.16 24.05 -7.68
C SER A 473 28.26 22.86 -8.63
N PRO A 474 27.51 22.90 -9.74
CA PRO A 474 27.31 21.77 -10.63
C PRO A 474 28.41 21.75 -11.68
N ASP A 475 28.92 20.57 -12.02
CA ASP A 475 29.39 20.25 -13.37
C ASP A 475 29.69 18.75 -13.45
N TRP A 476 29.61 18.22 -14.67
CA TRP A 476 29.81 16.83 -15.10
C TRP A 476 28.58 15.92 -15.07
N LEU A 477 27.73 16.07 -16.10
CA LEU A 477 27.74 15.13 -17.25
C LEU A 477 26.69 15.50 -18.31
N PHE A 478 27.15 16.11 -19.41
CA PHE A 478 26.62 15.96 -20.76
C PHE A 478 27.81 15.93 -21.73
N GLN A 479 27.95 14.82 -22.46
CA GLN A 479 28.63 14.61 -23.76
C GLN A 479 28.34 13.12 -24.07
N HIS A 480 27.55 12.68 -25.07
CA HIS A 480 26.91 13.27 -26.24
C HIS A 480 25.46 12.82 -26.36
#